data_AF-A0AA86P339-F1
#
_entry.id   AF-A0AA86P339-F1
#
_cell.length_a   1.000
_cell.length_b   1.000
_cell.length_c   1.000
_cell.angle_alpha   90.00
_cell.angle_beta   90.00
_cell.angle_gamma   90.00
#
_symmetry.space_group_name_H-M   'P 1'
#
loop_
_entity.id
_entity.type
_entity.pdbx_description
1 polymer ?
#
loop_
_entity_poly.entity_id
_entity_poly.type
_entity_poly.pdbx_seq_one_letter_code
_entity_poly.pdbx_strand_id
1 'polypeptide(L)'
;MMVKTPIIIVPGCYGSKINVIHPENGQKIRAWFCQKFHPKIMQGEAAINYLWGYYDQDTFKSYIEEYAKVEVETGKFGFDGCDRFYESSVLEFLNGYFLAYMAPLVNYLRKELGYTLGTDLFCFTYDWRQSAFNEEIQSSFTKYLQAVKEQTGQSAILITHSGGQIYIKGQMRVNPNWNDLFHKIISINSPTDVWSWWLFCTDSFIGLQPSNANSSFSDERSRLLRKFSNRIQLLTC
;
A
#
# COMPACT_ATOMS: atom_id res chain seq x y z
N MET A 1 19.66 -12.66 -26.50
CA MET A 1 19.67 -12.17 -25.11
C MET A 1 19.19 -13.30 -24.22
N MET A 2 19.88 -13.61 -23.12
CA MET A 2 19.31 -14.53 -22.11
C MET A 2 18.09 -13.87 -21.49
N VAL A 3 16.95 -14.56 -21.51
CA VAL A 3 15.71 -14.10 -20.88
C VAL A 3 15.90 -14.19 -19.37
N LYS A 4 15.94 -13.04 -18.69
CA LYS A 4 16.00 -12.99 -17.23
C LYS A 4 14.65 -13.42 -16.66
N THR A 5 14.70 -14.21 -15.60
CA THR A 5 13.51 -14.54 -14.84
C THR A 5 12.94 -13.28 -14.19
N PRO A 6 11.66 -12.94 -14.41
CA PRO A 6 11.12 -11.69 -13.92
C PRO A 6 11.04 -11.67 -12.39
N ILE A 7 11.25 -10.50 -11.82
CA ILE A 7 11.13 -10.24 -10.39
C ILE A 7 9.92 -9.35 -10.13
N ILE A 8 9.09 -9.74 -9.16
CA ILE A 8 8.03 -8.88 -8.62
C ILE A 8 8.35 -8.61 -7.15
N ILE A 9 8.50 -7.34 -6.81
CA ILE A 9 8.68 -6.88 -5.43
C ILE A 9 7.31 -6.63 -4.79
N VAL A 10 7.10 -7.18 -3.60
CA VAL A 10 5.85 -7.06 -2.84
C VAL A 10 6.15 -6.41 -1.49
N PRO A 11 5.71 -5.15 -1.28
CA PRO A 11 6.00 -4.42 -0.07
C PRO A 11 5.26 -4.99 1.14
N GLY A 12 5.77 -4.67 2.33
CA GLY A 12 5.10 -4.91 3.60
C GLY A 12 3.85 -4.06 3.81
N CYS A 13 3.15 -4.30 4.91
CA CYS A 13 2.06 -3.43 5.34
C CYS A 13 2.54 -2.01 5.52
N TYR A 14 1.64 -1.05 5.25
CA TYR A 14 1.96 0.36 5.11
C TYR A 14 2.95 0.68 3.99
N GLY A 15 3.42 -0.30 3.22
CA GLY A 15 4.46 -0.12 2.21
C GLY A 15 3.96 0.32 0.84
N SER A 16 2.64 0.40 0.66
CA SER A 16 2.01 0.90 -0.57
C SER A 16 1.36 2.25 -0.32
N LYS A 17 1.59 3.22 -1.20
CA LYS A 17 0.95 4.53 -1.14
C LYS A 17 -0.52 4.41 -1.54
N ILE A 18 -1.37 5.12 -0.80
CA ILE A 18 -2.83 5.18 -1.01
C ILE A 18 -3.23 6.63 -1.25
N ASN A 19 -4.14 6.82 -2.20
CA ASN A 19 -4.67 8.12 -2.60
C ASN A 19 -6.19 8.13 -2.42
N VAL A 20 -6.72 9.34 -2.23
CA VAL A 20 -8.15 9.63 -2.37
C VAL A 20 -8.32 10.47 -3.63
N ILE A 21 -9.29 10.11 -4.46
CA ILE A 21 -9.62 10.79 -5.70
C ILE A 21 -10.99 11.44 -5.52
N HIS A 22 -11.01 12.77 -5.63
CA HIS A 22 -12.23 13.54 -5.56
C HIS A 22 -13.12 13.23 -6.78
N PRO A 23 -14.43 12.97 -6.60
CA PRO A 23 -15.28 12.46 -7.68
C PRO A 23 -15.54 13.48 -8.78
N GLU A 24 -15.62 14.77 -8.45
CA GLU A 24 -16.05 15.80 -9.41
C GLU A 24 -14.94 16.29 -10.33
N ASN A 25 -13.72 16.46 -9.82
CA ASN A 25 -12.60 17.07 -10.55
C ASN A 25 -11.42 16.10 -10.76
N GLY A 26 -11.53 14.86 -10.27
CA GLY A 26 -10.47 13.86 -10.35
C GLY A 26 -9.22 14.19 -9.54
N GLN A 27 -9.28 15.18 -8.64
CA GLN A 27 -8.12 15.60 -7.87
C GLN A 27 -7.62 14.45 -6.98
N LYS A 28 -6.35 14.09 -7.18
CA LYS A 28 -5.67 13.03 -6.42
C LYS A 28 -5.00 13.63 -5.18
N ILE A 29 -5.42 13.18 -4.01
CA ILE A 29 -4.87 13.56 -2.71
C ILE A 29 -4.13 12.35 -2.13
N ARG A 30 -2.85 12.52 -1.79
CA ARG A 30 -2.08 11.48 -1.10
C ARG A 30 -2.62 11.29 0.32
N ALA A 31 -3.25 10.15 0.58
CA ALA A 31 -3.75 9.78 1.90
C ALA A 31 -2.69 9.07 2.74
N TRP A 32 -1.83 8.29 2.08
CA TRP A 32 -0.68 7.61 2.67
C TRP A 32 0.47 7.53 1.66
N PHE A 33 1.67 8.02 1.91
CA PHE A 33 2.18 8.82 3.03
C PHE A 33 1.98 10.32 2.72
N CYS A 34 1.01 10.99 3.36
CA CYS A 34 0.70 12.40 3.06
C CYS A 34 1.81 13.34 3.57
N GLN A 35 2.37 14.14 2.66
CA GLN A 35 3.54 15.00 2.88
C GLN A 35 3.18 16.48 3.07
N LYS A 36 1.96 16.82 3.50
CA LYS A 36 1.64 18.23 3.77
C LYS A 36 2.41 18.69 5.01
N PHE A 37 3.59 19.27 4.77
CA PHE A 37 4.52 19.83 5.76
C PHE A 37 4.33 21.33 5.92
N HIS A 38 3.09 21.85 6.01
CA HIS A 38 2.88 23.17 6.59
C HIS A 38 1.40 23.47 6.86
N PRO A 39 1.04 24.06 8.01
CA PRO A 39 1.90 24.40 9.16
C PRO A 39 2.11 23.24 10.17
N LYS A 40 1.59 22.04 9.93
CA LYS A 40 1.75 20.86 10.81
C LYS A 40 2.06 19.61 10.01
N ILE A 41 2.74 18.63 10.63
CA ILE A 41 2.90 17.28 10.08
C ILE A 41 1.50 16.66 10.01
N MET A 42 0.91 16.63 8.82
CA MET A 42 -0.44 16.14 8.63
C MET A 42 -0.51 14.65 8.32
N GLN A 43 0.58 13.87 8.41
CA GLN A 43 0.51 12.45 8.02
C GLN A 43 -0.49 11.66 8.87
N GLY A 44 -0.41 11.78 10.20
CA GLY A 44 -1.37 11.15 11.11
C GLY A 44 -2.78 11.69 10.88
N GLU A 45 -2.93 13.00 10.71
CA GLU A 45 -4.22 13.63 10.43
C GLU A 45 -4.81 13.16 9.08
N ALA A 46 -4.01 13.03 8.02
CA ALA A 46 -4.46 12.53 6.72
C ALA A 46 -4.84 11.05 6.78
N ALA A 47 -4.05 10.22 7.48
CA ALA A 47 -4.40 8.83 7.68
C ALA A 47 -5.72 8.68 8.46
N ILE A 48 -5.90 9.43 9.55
CA ILE A 48 -7.15 9.45 10.32
C ILE A 48 -8.31 9.97 9.47
N ASN A 49 -8.08 11.03 8.70
CA ASN A 49 -9.14 11.71 7.96
C ASN A 49 -9.60 10.94 6.72
N TYR A 50 -8.68 10.24 6.05
CA TYR A 50 -8.94 9.62 4.74
C TYR A 50 -8.97 8.10 4.79
N LEU A 51 -8.27 7.47 5.71
CA LEU A 51 -8.12 6.01 5.74
C LEU A 51 -8.78 5.35 6.93
N TRP A 52 -9.26 6.12 7.91
CA TRP A 52 -10.07 5.58 9.01
C TRP A 52 -11.42 5.09 8.50
N GLY A 53 -11.88 3.98 9.09
CA GLY A 53 -12.95 3.21 8.49
C GLY A 53 -13.57 2.16 9.40
N TYR A 54 -14.26 1.22 8.78
CA TYR A 54 -14.95 0.10 9.41
C TYR A 54 -14.85 -1.14 8.51
N TYR A 55 -15.15 -2.30 9.09
CA TYR A 55 -15.28 -3.54 8.32
C TYR A 55 -16.73 -3.74 7.91
N ASP A 56 -16.93 -4.02 6.62
CA ASP A 56 -18.19 -4.44 6.04
C ASP A 56 -17.98 -5.81 5.40
N GLN A 57 -18.55 -6.85 6.01
CA GLN A 57 -18.46 -8.24 5.54
C GLN A 57 -17.02 -8.64 5.10
N ASP A 58 -16.05 -8.47 6.01
CA ASP A 58 -14.63 -8.78 5.83
C ASP A 58 -13.81 -7.87 4.88
N THR A 59 -14.44 -6.84 4.33
CA THR A 59 -13.77 -5.79 3.55
C THR A 59 -13.63 -4.53 4.39
N PHE A 60 -12.41 -3.98 4.48
CA PHE A 60 -12.21 -2.70 5.12
C PHE A 60 -12.67 -1.57 4.19
N LYS A 61 -13.48 -0.65 4.71
CA LYS A 61 -13.93 0.54 3.99
C LYS A 61 -13.64 1.78 4.79
N SER A 62 -13.09 2.80 4.14
CA SER A 62 -12.91 4.12 4.74
C SER A 62 -14.24 4.86 4.81
N TYR A 63 -14.46 5.70 5.81
CA TYR A 63 -15.64 6.58 5.82
C TYR A 63 -15.64 7.57 4.64
N ILE A 64 -14.47 7.93 4.11
CA ILE A 64 -14.38 8.82 2.95
C ILE A 64 -14.91 8.18 1.66
N GLU A 65 -15.04 6.86 1.61
CA GLU A 65 -15.49 6.14 0.40
C GLU A 65 -16.97 6.40 0.06
N GLU A 66 -17.73 6.99 0.99
CA GLU A 66 -19.08 7.53 0.72
C GLU A 66 -19.04 8.78 -0.20
N TYR A 67 -17.89 9.47 -0.27
CA TYR A 67 -17.76 10.77 -0.94
C TYR A 67 -16.64 10.83 -1.97
N ALA A 68 -15.68 9.90 -1.94
CA ALA A 68 -14.51 9.91 -2.80
C ALA A 68 -14.00 8.49 -3.05
N LYS A 69 -13.23 8.28 -4.12
CA LYS A 69 -12.65 6.97 -4.41
C LYS A 69 -11.31 6.81 -3.71
N VAL A 70 -11.08 5.69 -3.05
CA VAL A 70 -9.74 5.32 -2.54
C VAL A 70 -9.02 4.47 -3.58
N GLU A 71 -7.75 4.76 -3.84
CA GLU A 71 -6.97 4.09 -4.87
C GLU A 71 -5.50 3.91 -4.45
N VAL A 72 -4.99 2.70 -4.66
CA VAL A 72 -3.57 2.36 -4.46
C VAL A 72 -2.75 2.91 -5.62
N GLU A 73 -1.59 3.49 -5.32
CA GLU A 73 -0.65 3.93 -6.36
C GLU A 73 -0.01 2.74 -7.07
N THR A 74 -0.25 2.63 -8.37
CA THR A 74 0.27 1.55 -9.22
C THR A 74 1.16 2.06 -10.36
N GLY A 75 1.49 3.37 -10.36
CA GLY A 75 2.35 4.01 -11.36
C GLY A 75 3.72 3.34 -11.52
N LYS A 76 4.27 3.42 -12.75
CA LYS A 76 5.54 2.79 -13.15
C LYS A 76 5.64 1.32 -12.73
N PHE A 77 4.64 0.52 -13.12
CA PHE A 77 4.61 -0.91 -12.83
C PHE A 77 4.66 -1.20 -11.31
N GLY A 78 3.91 -0.41 -10.54
CA GLY A 78 3.84 -0.44 -9.08
C GLY A 78 4.99 0.24 -8.35
N PHE A 79 6.06 0.64 -9.03
CA PHE A 79 7.23 1.24 -8.37
C PHE A 79 6.88 2.54 -7.65
N ASP A 80 6.10 3.43 -8.29
CA ASP A 80 5.73 4.71 -7.68
C ASP A 80 4.90 4.53 -6.40
N GLY A 81 4.29 3.37 -6.19
CA GLY A 81 3.53 3.09 -4.98
C GLY A 81 4.36 2.58 -3.80
N CYS A 82 5.60 2.11 -4.01
CA CYS A 82 6.44 1.57 -2.93
C CYS A 82 7.89 2.05 -2.94
N ASP A 83 8.27 2.96 -3.84
CA ASP A 83 9.65 3.44 -3.98
C ASP A 83 10.17 4.14 -2.71
N ARG A 84 9.41 5.09 -2.20
CA ARG A 84 9.79 5.97 -1.09
C ARG A 84 8.57 6.41 -0.29
N PHE A 85 8.77 6.77 0.96
CA PHE A 85 7.72 7.35 1.81
C PHE A 85 7.66 8.87 1.71
N TYR A 86 8.74 9.51 1.25
CA TYR A 86 8.82 10.96 1.12
C TYR A 86 9.15 11.43 -0.29
N GLU A 87 8.33 12.33 -0.82
CA GLU A 87 8.39 12.88 -2.18
C GLU A 87 8.91 14.33 -2.19
N SER A 88 9.35 14.85 -1.04
CA SER A 88 9.98 16.18 -0.97
C SER A 88 11.40 16.15 -1.55
N SER A 89 11.63 16.93 -2.60
CA SER A 89 12.95 17.14 -3.21
C SER A 89 13.99 17.70 -2.23
N VAL A 90 13.55 18.53 -1.28
CA VAL A 90 14.41 19.09 -0.23
C VAL A 90 14.86 18.01 0.76
N LEU A 91 13.95 17.13 1.18
CA LEU A 91 14.29 16.03 2.08
C LEU A 91 15.11 14.94 1.38
N GLU A 92 14.87 14.73 0.08
CA GLU A 92 15.69 13.84 -0.76
C GLU A 92 17.14 14.33 -0.84
N PHE A 93 17.35 15.64 -0.98
CA PHE A 93 18.67 16.25 -0.97
C PHE A 93 19.38 16.11 0.39
N LEU A 94 18.65 16.24 1.50
CA LEU A 94 19.24 16.23 2.84
C LEU A 94 19.45 14.82 3.42
N ASN A 95 18.60 13.84 3.08
CA ASN A 95 18.67 12.51 3.70
C ASN A 95 17.99 11.40 2.87
N GLY A 96 18.20 11.39 1.55
CA GLY A 96 17.46 10.54 0.59
C GLY A 96 17.46 9.03 0.86
N TYR A 97 18.41 8.49 1.63
CA TYR A 97 18.44 7.07 1.98
C TYR A 97 17.45 6.65 3.06
N PHE A 98 17.17 7.50 4.05
CA PHE A 98 16.26 7.15 5.16
C PHE A 98 14.79 7.11 4.73
N LEU A 99 14.47 7.77 3.62
CA LEU A 99 13.11 7.95 3.12
C LEU A 99 12.77 7.00 1.97
N ALA A 100 13.76 6.27 1.49
CA ALA A 100 13.68 5.30 0.41
C ALA A 100 13.29 3.93 0.98
N TYR A 101 12.21 3.34 0.45
CA TYR A 101 11.68 2.06 0.94
C TYR A 101 12.10 0.91 0.02
N MET A 102 11.43 0.70 -1.11
CA MET A 102 11.83 -0.31 -2.11
C MET A 102 12.82 0.24 -3.14
N ALA A 103 12.98 1.57 -3.23
CA ALA A 103 13.91 2.18 -4.17
C ALA A 103 15.36 1.67 -4.07
N PRO A 104 15.96 1.44 -2.89
CA PRO A 104 17.33 0.94 -2.80
C PRO A 104 17.47 -0.45 -3.42
N LEU A 105 16.52 -1.36 -3.15
CA LEU A 105 16.49 -2.70 -3.72
C LEU A 105 16.30 -2.66 -5.24
N VAL A 106 15.31 -1.90 -5.73
CA VAL A 106 15.07 -1.73 -7.17
C VAL A 106 16.31 -1.17 -7.86
N ASN A 107 16.94 -0.16 -7.28
CA ASN A 107 18.16 0.44 -7.85
C ASN A 107 19.33 -0.54 -7.88
N TYR A 108 19.49 -1.37 -6.84
CA TYR A 108 20.50 -2.43 -6.81
C TYR A 108 20.25 -3.46 -7.94
N LEU A 109 19.02 -3.99 -8.06
CA LEU A 109 18.67 -4.95 -9.11
C LEU A 109 18.91 -4.38 -10.52
N ARG A 110 18.63 -3.08 -10.72
CA ARG A 110 18.84 -2.41 -11.99
C ARG A 110 20.32 -2.17 -12.31
N LYS A 111 21.08 -1.63 -11.36
CA LYS A 111 22.48 -1.21 -11.58
C LYS A 111 23.44 -2.39 -11.56
N GLU A 112 23.27 -3.29 -10.60
CA GLU A 112 24.24 -4.37 -10.35
C GLU A 112 23.86 -5.65 -11.10
N LEU A 113 22.56 -5.92 -11.28
CA LEU A 113 22.07 -7.15 -11.93
C LEU A 113 21.44 -6.89 -13.31
N GLY A 114 21.40 -5.63 -13.74
CA GLY A 114 20.95 -5.21 -15.07
C GLY A 114 19.46 -5.44 -15.34
N TYR A 115 18.61 -5.55 -14.32
CA TYR A 115 17.17 -5.62 -14.50
C TYR A 115 16.61 -4.29 -15.02
N THR A 116 15.48 -4.35 -15.72
CA THR A 116 14.77 -3.21 -16.31
C THR A 116 13.33 -3.17 -15.80
N LEU A 117 12.99 -2.07 -15.13
CA LEU A 117 11.65 -1.83 -14.61
C LEU A 117 10.62 -1.83 -15.76
N GLY A 118 9.57 -2.64 -15.63
CA GLY A 118 8.55 -2.81 -16.65
C GLY A 118 8.86 -3.85 -17.72
N THR A 119 10.05 -4.46 -17.69
CA THR A 119 10.45 -5.53 -18.64
C THR A 119 10.63 -6.85 -17.91
N ASP A 120 11.51 -6.89 -16.92
CA ASP A 120 11.83 -8.08 -16.12
C ASP A 120 11.87 -7.76 -14.61
N LEU A 121 11.53 -6.53 -14.22
CA LEU A 121 11.42 -6.08 -12.84
C LEU A 121 10.14 -5.28 -12.66
N PHE A 122 9.38 -5.63 -11.63
CA PHE A 122 8.04 -5.13 -11.37
C PHE A 122 7.83 -4.97 -9.86
N CYS A 123 6.81 -4.20 -9.48
CA CYS A 123 6.36 -4.06 -8.11
C CYS A 123 4.85 -4.28 -8.06
N PHE A 124 4.37 -4.97 -7.03
CA PHE A 124 2.94 -5.16 -6.79
C PHE A 124 2.54 -4.43 -5.51
N THR A 125 1.76 -3.36 -5.66
CA THR A 125 1.22 -2.57 -4.55
C THR A 125 -0.24 -2.92 -4.33
N TYR A 126 -0.68 -2.79 -3.08
CA TYR A 126 -2.01 -3.22 -2.66
C TYR A 126 -2.51 -2.37 -1.48
N ASP A 127 -3.82 -2.43 -1.22
CA ASP A 127 -4.41 -1.79 -0.05
C ASP A 127 -4.11 -2.64 1.19
N TRP A 128 -3.07 -2.24 1.93
CA TRP A 128 -2.58 -2.97 3.09
C TRP A 128 -3.54 -2.98 4.28
N ARG A 129 -4.67 -2.27 4.21
CA ARG A 129 -5.73 -2.27 5.22
C ARG A 129 -6.66 -3.48 5.09
N GLN A 130 -6.67 -4.12 3.92
CA GLN A 130 -7.50 -5.28 3.66
C GLN A 130 -6.91 -6.55 4.27
N SER A 131 -7.76 -7.56 4.42
CA SER A 131 -7.31 -8.90 4.78
C SER A 131 -6.39 -9.49 3.70
N ALA A 132 -5.42 -10.30 4.11
CA ALA A 132 -4.61 -11.11 3.20
C ALA A 132 -5.43 -12.15 2.40
N PHE A 133 -6.70 -12.36 2.75
CA PHE A 133 -7.66 -13.20 2.03
C PHE A 133 -8.71 -12.39 1.25
N ASN A 134 -8.58 -11.06 1.20
CA ASN A 134 -9.50 -10.20 0.47
C ASN A 134 -9.48 -10.57 -1.03
N GLU A 135 -10.66 -10.89 -1.57
CA GLU A 135 -10.82 -11.40 -2.93
C GLU A 135 -10.27 -10.45 -4.01
N GLU A 136 -10.48 -9.14 -3.84
CA GLU A 136 -10.02 -8.13 -4.79
C GLU A 136 -8.49 -8.12 -4.89
N ILE A 137 -7.80 -8.16 -3.75
CA ILE A 137 -6.33 -8.23 -3.73
C ILE A 137 -5.83 -9.54 -4.35
N GLN A 138 -6.42 -10.69 -3.99
CA GLN A 138 -5.99 -11.99 -4.53
C GLN A 138 -6.24 -12.09 -6.05
N SER A 139 -7.39 -11.61 -6.50
CA SER A 139 -7.76 -11.56 -7.93
C SER A 139 -6.85 -10.61 -8.70
N SER A 140 -6.61 -9.41 -8.17
CA SER A 140 -5.70 -8.42 -8.75
C SER A 140 -4.28 -8.96 -8.85
N PHE A 141 -3.78 -9.60 -7.79
CA PHE A 141 -2.44 -10.18 -7.77
C PHE A 141 -2.30 -11.34 -8.76
N THR A 142 -3.31 -12.21 -8.84
CA THR A 142 -3.36 -13.30 -9.83
C THR A 142 -3.28 -12.78 -11.25
N LYS A 143 -4.11 -11.77 -11.58
CA LYS A 143 -4.09 -11.12 -12.90
C LYS A 143 -2.74 -10.46 -13.19
N TYR A 144 -2.14 -9.83 -12.19
CA TYR A 144 -0.83 -9.20 -12.32
C TYR A 144 0.28 -10.24 -12.62
N LEU A 145 0.27 -11.37 -11.92
CA LEU A 145 1.21 -12.48 -12.17
C LEU A 145 1.04 -13.08 -13.57
N GLN A 146 -0.20 -13.25 -14.02
CA GLN A 146 -0.52 -13.72 -15.37
C GLN A 146 0.00 -12.75 -16.43
N ALA A 147 -0.27 -11.45 -16.27
CA ALA A 147 0.21 -10.42 -17.19
C ALA A 147 1.74 -10.40 -17.28
N VAL A 148 2.44 -10.50 -16.15
CA VAL A 148 3.92 -10.58 -16.14
C VAL A 148 4.40 -11.85 -16.85
N LYS A 149 3.75 -13.00 -16.61
CA LYS A 149 4.11 -14.27 -17.27
C LYS A 149 3.86 -14.22 -18.77
N GLU A 150 2.76 -13.64 -19.22
CA GLU A 150 2.44 -13.44 -20.63
C GLU A 150 3.46 -12.53 -21.31
N GLN A 151 3.83 -11.43 -20.64
CA GLN A 151 4.80 -10.47 -21.17
C GLN A 151 6.22 -11.06 -21.29
N THR A 152 6.64 -11.87 -20.30
CA THR A 152 8.04 -12.31 -20.16
C THR A 152 8.27 -13.76 -20.60
N GLY A 153 7.20 -14.53 -20.77
CA GLY A 153 7.24 -15.97 -21.01
C GLY A 153 7.63 -16.81 -19.79
N GLN A 154 7.81 -16.22 -18.60
CA GLN A 154 8.29 -16.93 -17.40
C GLN A 154 7.49 -16.56 -16.14
N SER A 155 7.29 -17.54 -15.25
CA SER A 155 6.73 -17.29 -13.92
C SER A 155 7.75 -16.54 -13.05
N ALA A 156 7.28 -15.55 -12.29
CA ALA A 156 8.14 -14.64 -11.55
C ALA A 156 8.80 -15.26 -10.30
N ILE A 157 9.92 -14.65 -9.89
CA ILE A 157 10.45 -14.71 -8.53
C ILE A 157 9.81 -13.57 -7.75
N LEU A 158 9.25 -13.88 -6.58
CA LEU A 158 8.70 -12.87 -5.68
C LEU A 158 9.75 -12.46 -4.66
N ILE A 159 9.96 -11.16 -4.50
CA ILE A 159 10.72 -10.62 -3.36
C ILE A 159 9.73 -9.92 -2.43
N THR A 160 9.55 -10.45 -1.22
CA THR A 160 8.61 -9.90 -0.25
C THR A 160 9.34 -9.22 0.89
N HIS A 161 8.72 -8.19 1.47
CA HIS A 161 9.22 -7.54 2.68
C HIS A 161 8.15 -7.56 3.78
N SER A 162 8.54 -7.86 5.02
CA SER A 162 7.67 -7.79 6.21
C SER A 162 6.31 -8.48 5.94
N GLY A 163 5.20 -7.80 6.23
CA GLY A 163 3.83 -8.30 6.04
C GLY A 163 3.44 -8.69 4.61
N GLY A 164 4.21 -8.31 3.58
CA GLY A 164 3.92 -8.66 2.19
C GLY A 164 3.92 -10.16 1.96
N GLN A 165 4.72 -10.90 2.73
CA GLN A 165 4.74 -12.37 2.71
C GLN A 165 3.39 -12.99 3.13
N ILE A 166 2.61 -12.32 3.99
CA ILE A 166 1.32 -12.83 4.45
C ILE A 166 0.33 -12.88 3.28
N TYR A 167 0.34 -11.88 2.41
CA TYR A 167 -0.49 -11.85 1.20
C TYR A 167 -0.11 -12.95 0.21
N ILE A 168 1.19 -13.26 0.08
CA ILE A 168 1.65 -14.38 -0.75
C ILE A 168 1.20 -15.72 -0.16
N LYS A 169 1.30 -15.90 1.16
CA LYS A 169 0.77 -17.09 1.83
C LYS A 169 -0.76 -17.19 1.67
N GLY A 170 -1.47 -16.06 1.69
CA GLY A 170 -2.90 -15.97 1.36
C GLY A 170 -3.16 -16.52 -0.03
N GLN A 171 -2.42 -16.03 -1.04
CA GLN A 171 -2.51 -16.46 -2.43
C GLN A 171 -2.30 -17.97 -2.59
N MET A 172 -1.28 -18.52 -1.92
CA MET A 172 -0.99 -19.96 -1.97
C MET A 172 -2.09 -20.81 -1.34
N ARG A 173 -2.85 -20.26 -0.37
CA ARG A 173 -3.96 -20.96 0.27
C ARG A 173 -5.24 -20.91 -0.57
N VAL A 174 -5.52 -19.77 -1.20
CA VAL A 174 -6.74 -19.59 -2.01
C VAL A 174 -6.60 -20.17 -3.42
N ASN A 175 -5.38 -20.26 -3.95
CA ASN A 175 -5.12 -20.76 -5.29
C ASN A 175 -4.27 -22.04 -5.25
N PRO A 176 -4.86 -23.24 -5.39
CA PRO A 176 -4.12 -24.51 -5.39
C PRO A 176 -3.02 -24.61 -6.46
N ASN A 177 -3.18 -23.88 -7.58
CA ASN A 177 -2.25 -23.88 -8.71
C ASN A 177 -1.28 -22.69 -8.66
N TRP A 178 -1.02 -22.14 -7.47
CA TRP A 178 -0.12 -20.99 -7.29
C TRP A 178 1.28 -21.20 -7.88
N ASN A 179 1.76 -22.45 -7.92
CA ASN A 179 3.06 -22.81 -8.50
C ASN A 179 3.18 -22.47 -9.99
N ASP A 180 2.05 -22.40 -10.71
CA ASP A 180 2.04 -21.99 -12.11
C ASP A 180 2.25 -20.48 -12.27
N LEU A 181 1.95 -19.69 -11.24
CA LEU A 181 2.01 -18.23 -11.25
C LEU A 181 3.39 -17.70 -10.86
N PHE A 182 4.02 -18.30 -9.84
CA PHE A 182 5.38 -17.97 -9.39
C PHE A 182 6.05 -19.22 -8.81
N HIS A 183 7.38 -19.31 -8.93
CA HIS A 183 8.11 -20.54 -8.56
C HIS A 183 9.10 -20.35 -7.41
N LYS A 184 9.34 -19.12 -6.97
CA LYS A 184 10.28 -18.82 -5.89
C LYS A 184 9.87 -17.58 -5.12
N ILE A 185 10.06 -17.62 -3.81
CA ILE A 185 9.84 -16.49 -2.91
C ILE A 185 11.13 -16.23 -2.15
N ILE A 186 11.61 -14.99 -2.21
CA ILE A 186 12.71 -14.47 -1.39
C ILE A 186 12.06 -13.52 -0.39
N SER A 187 12.14 -13.86 0.89
CA SER A 187 11.44 -13.14 1.95
C SER A 187 12.42 -12.36 2.82
N ILE A 188 12.18 -11.07 2.99
CA ILE A 188 13.04 -10.14 3.73
C ILE A 188 12.30 -9.70 4.99
N ASN A 189 12.83 -10.09 6.16
CA ASN A 189 12.31 -9.71 7.47
C ASN A 189 10.79 -9.96 7.63
N SER A 190 10.29 -11.07 7.10
CA SER A 190 8.87 -11.37 7.14
C SER A 190 8.49 -12.15 8.39
N PRO A 191 7.36 -11.80 9.02
CA PRO A 191 6.81 -12.58 10.11
C PRO A 191 6.43 -13.98 9.59
N THR A 192 6.93 -15.01 10.26
CA THR A 192 6.55 -16.39 9.95
C THR A 192 5.25 -16.79 10.65
N ASP A 193 4.94 -16.16 11.79
CA ASP A 193 3.74 -16.29 12.60
C ASP A 193 2.91 -15.01 12.64
N VAL A 194 1.58 -15.16 12.53
CA VAL A 194 0.63 -14.04 12.41
C VAL A 194 0.43 -13.29 13.73
N TRP A 195 0.72 -13.93 14.87
CA TRP A 195 0.48 -13.40 16.21
C TRP A 195 1.54 -12.40 16.65
N SER A 196 2.83 -12.70 16.42
CA SER A 196 3.92 -11.73 16.64
C SER A 196 3.74 -10.49 15.77
N TRP A 197 3.23 -10.68 14.55
CA TRP A 197 2.98 -9.61 13.61
C TRP A 197 1.77 -8.75 13.99
N TRP A 198 0.67 -9.37 14.40
CA TRP A 198 -0.49 -8.64 14.91
C TRP A 198 -0.11 -7.78 16.11
N LEU A 199 0.61 -8.33 17.10
CA LEU A 199 1.10 -7.57 18.26
C LEU A 199 1.95 -6.36 17.82
N PHE A 200 2.88 -6.54 16.88
CA PHE A 200 3.71 -5.45 16.36
C PHE A 200 2.88 -4.34 15.66
N CYS A 201 1.87 -4.73 14.88
CA CYS A 201 1.02 -3.79 14.16
C CYS A 201 -0.04 -3.12 15.05
N THR A 202 -0.56 -3.80 16.07
CA THR A 202 -1.56 -3.23 16.97
C THR A 202 -0.97 -2.42 18.11
N ASP A 203 0.19 -2.75 18.67
CA ASP A 203 0.81 -1.92 19.70
C ASP A 203 1.18 -0.52 19.17
N SER A 204 1.41 -0.41 17.86
CA SER A 204 1.59 0.88 17.17
C SER A 204 0.30 1.75 17.11
N PHE A 205 -0.88 1.17 17.39
CA PHE A 205 -2.20 1.84 17.37
C PHE A 205 -2.96 1.80 18.71
N ILE A 206 -2.66 0.87 19.62
CA ILE A 206 -3.38 0.66 20.90
C ILE A 206 -3.12 1.78 21.92
N GLY A 207 -2.15 2.67 21.69
CA GLY A 207 -2.04 3.94 22.43
C GLY A 207 -3.26 4.89 22.27
N LEU A 208 -4.25 4.54 21.43
CA LEU A 208 -5.44 5.34 21.14
C LEU A 208 -6.75 4.55 21.26
N GLN A 209 -6.91 3.67 22.27
CA GLN A 209 -8.26 3.26 22.67
C GLN A 209 -8.88 4.30 23.62
N PRO A 210 -9.93 5.05 23.23
CA PRO A 210 -10.74 5.75 24.20
C PRO A 210 -11.55 4.71 24.95
N SER A 211 -11.23 4.54 26.24
CA SER A 211 -12.09 3.81 27.16
C SER A 211 -13.43 4.55 27.27
N ASN A 212 -14.52 3.83 26.98
CA ASN A 212 -15.92 4.20 27.26
C ASN A 212 -16.42 5.55 26.70
N ALA A 213 -16.95 5.55 25.47
CA ALA A 213 -17.67 6.71 24.94
C ALA A 213 -18.81 6.32 23.98
N ASN A 214 -19.86 5.67 24.50
CA ASN A 214 -21.03 5.27 23.69
C ASN A 214 -22.12 6.35 23.53
N SER A 215 -21.83 7.63 23.79
CA SER A 215 -22.80 8.71 23.55
C SER A 215 -22.24 10.01 22.95
N SER A 216 -20.91 10.18 22.84
CA SER A 216 -20.28 11.37 22.26
C SER A 216 -19.81 11.20 20.82
N PHE A 217 -19.75 9.96 20.30
CA PHE A 217 -19.19 9.66 18.98
C PHE A 217 -20.08 10.08 17.81
N SER A 218 -21.41 10.15 17.97
CA SER A 218 -22.33 10.59 16.90
C SER A 218 -22.19 12.09 16.60
N ASP A 219 -21.98 12.89 17.65
CA ASP A 219 -21.73 14.32 17.54
C ASP A 219 -20.34 14.62 16.99
N GLU A 220 -19.33 13.85 17.40
CA GLU A 220 -17.97 14.00 16.88
C GLU A 220 -17.86 13.55 15.41
N ARG A 221 -18.54 12.46 15.03
CA ARG A 221 -18.72 12.03 13.63
C ARG A 221 -19.38 13.13 12.79
N SER A 222 -20.47 13.71 13.28
CA SER A 222 -21.19 14.79 12.61
C SER A 222 -20.37 16.08 12.50
N ARG A 223 -19.49 16.34 13.46
CA ARG A 223 -18.60 17.51 13.51
C ARG A 223 -17.36 17.32 12.61
N LEU A 224 -16.83 16.10 12.52
CA LEU A 224 -15.79 15.73 11.57
C LEU A 224 -16.32 15.76 10.13
N LEU A 225 -17.49 15.16 9.86
CA LEU A 225 -18.16 15.22 8.56
C LEU A 225 -18.44 16.66 8.09
N ARG A 226 -18.87 17.56 9.00
CA ARG A 226 -19.00 18.99 8.70
C ARG A 226 -17.66 19.69 8.44
N LYS A 227 -16.62 19.37 9.21
CA LYS A 227 -15.26 19.85 8.92
C LYS A 227 -14.72 19.34 7.59
N PHE A 228 -15.08 18.12 7.17
CA PHE A 228 -14.69 17.55 5.88
C PHE A 228 -15.42 18.20 4.71
N SER A 229 -16.74 18.34 4.79
CA SER A 229 -17.53 19.08 3.79
C SER A 229 -16.99 20.51 3.59
N ASN A 230 -16.68 21.22 4.69
CA ASN A 230 -16.11 22.56 4.62
C ASN A 230 -14.65 22.59 4.14
N ARG A 231 -13.84 21.54 4.38
CA ARG A 231 -12.45 21.46 3.87
C ARG A 231 -12.38 21.07 2.40
N ILE A 232 -13.35 20.29 1.90
CA ILE A 232 -13.49 20.01 0.46
C ILE A 232 -13.86 21.30 -0.28
N GLN A 233 -14.77 22.12 0.26
CA GLN A 233 -15.08 23.46 -0.28
C GLN A 233 -13.90 24.46 -0.24
N LEU A 234 -12.91 24.24 0.64
CA LEU A 234 -11.70 25.09 0.71
C LEU A 234 -10.59 24.66 -0.26
N LEU A 235 -10.72 23.51 -0.93
CA LEU A 235 -9.81 23.05 -1.97
C LEU A 235 -10.27 23.44 -3.38
N THR A 236 -11.43 24.12 -3.48
CA THR A 236 -12.05 24.62 -4.72
C THR A 236 -11.83 26.12 -4.96
N CYS A 237 -10.82 26.73 -4.35
CA CYS A 237 -10.35 28.10 -4.66
C CYS A 237 -8.85 28.11 -4.95
#